data_AF-A0A6B3HKA2-F1
#
_entry.id   AF-A0A6B3HKA2-F1
#
_cell.length_a   1.000
_cell.length_b   1.000
_cell.length_c   1.000
_cell.angle_alpha   90.00
_cell.angle_beta   90.00
_cell.angle_gamma   90.00
#
_symmetry.space_group_name_H-M   'P 1'
#
loop_
_entity.id
_entity.type
_entity.pdbx_description
1 polymer ?
#
loop_
_entity_poly.entity_id
_entity_poly.type
_entity_poly.pdbx_seq_one_letter_code
_entity_poly.pdbx_strand_id
1 'polypeptide(L)' 'RDIDGQSRMNAAKQAFNDVLDAVPEEVHLGIRTLGADYPGDDRKVGCKDTKQLYPVGPLDRTEAKTAVATLAPT' A
#
# COMPACT_ATOMS: atom_id res chain seq x y z
N ARG A 1 -16.43 3.16 10.07
CA ARG A 1 -17.51 3.22 9.07
C ARG A 1 -17.01 2.52 7.83
N ASP A 2 -17.65 1.41 7.49
CA ASP A 2 -17.30 0.56 6.35
C ASP A 2 -17.48 1.30 5.03
N ILE A 3 -16.72 0.88 4.02
CA ILE A 3 -16.86 1.34 2.63
C ILE A 3 -17.60 0.20 1.92
N ASP A 4 -18.85 0.43 1.53
CA ASP A 4 -19.68 -0.54 0.81
C ASP A 4 -19.74 -1.95 1.44
N GLY A 5 -19.76 -2.02 2.78
CA GLY A 5 -19.81 -3.29 3.53
C GLY A 5 -18.46 -3.99 3.70
N GLN A 6 -17.36 -3.38 3.25
CA GLN A 6 -16.00 -3.85 3.47
C GLN A 6 -15.25 -2.96 4.48
N SER A 7 -14.25 -3.55 5.15
CA SER A 7 -13.29 -2.76 5.92
C SER A 7 -12.55 -1.78 5.01
N ARG A 8 -12.16 -0.62 5.54
CA ARG A 8 -11.38 0.37 4.78
C ARG A 8 -10.08 -0.22 4.20
N MET A 9 -9.46 -1.13 4.94
CA MET A 9 -8.25 -1.82 4.49
C MET A 9 -8.54 -2.75 3.31
N ASN A 10 -9.64 -3.49 3.32
CA ASN A 10 -10.01 -4.36 2.21
C ASN A 10 -10.33 -3.54 0.95
N ALA A 11 -11.11 -2.46 1.10
CA ALA A 11 -11.40 -1.55 -0.01
C ALA A 11 -10.11 -0.91 -0.58
N ALA A 12 -9.17 -0.50 0.29
CA ALA A 12 -7.89 0.04 -0.14
C ALA A 12 -7.03 -0.99 -0.91
N LYS A 13 -6.95 -2.24 -0.43
CA LYS A 13 -6.24 -3.32 -1.12
C LYS A 13 -6.83 -3.59 -2.51
N GLN A 14 -8.17 -3.61 -2.61
CA GLN A 14 -8.85 -3.80 -3.89
C GLN A 14 -8.53 -2.66 -4.87
N ALA A 15 -8.73 -1.41 -4.45
CA ALA A 15 -8.45 -0.24 -5.28
C ALA A 15 -6.97 -0.18 -5.72
N PHE A 16 -6.04 -0.58 -4.84
CA PHE A 16 -4.63 -0.60 -5.18
C PHE A 16 -4.28 -1.71 -6.17
N ASN A 17 -4.95 -2.88 -6.09
CA ASN A 17 -4.80 -3.94 -7.10
C ASN A 17 -5.27 -3.47 -8.48
N ASP A 18 -6.37 -2.69 -8.55
CA ASP A 18 -6.86 -2.12 -9.81
C ASP A 18 -5.83 -1.15 -10.44
N VAL A 19 -5.13 -0.37 -9.61
CA VAL A 19 -4.00 0.47 -10.06
C VAL A 19 -2.87 -0.39 -10.62
N LEU A 20 -2.47 -1.46 -9.92
CA LEU A 20 -1.40 -2.35 -10.37
C LEU A 20 -1.73 -3.04 -11.71
N ASP A 21 -3.01 -3.33 -11.97
CA ASP A 21 -3.46 -3.90 -13.24
C ASP A 21 -3.46 -2.87 -14.37
N ALA A 22 -3.74 -1.60 -14.07
CA ALA A 22 -3.82 -0.52 -15.05
C ALA A 22 -2.45 0.10 -15.42
N VAL A 23 -1.39 -0.18 -14.64
CA VAL A 23 -0.05 0.38 -14.90
C VAL A 23 0.54 -0.21 -16.19
N PRO A 24 0.97 0.62 -17.16
CA PRO A 24 1.66 0.17 -18.38
C PRO A 24 3.01 -0.51 -18.09
N GLU A 25 3.47 -1.40 -18.98
CA GLU A 25 4.70 -2.19 -18.79
C GLU A 25 5.97 -1.34 -18.75
N GLU A 26 5.98 -0.20 -19.44
CA GLU A 26 7.11 0.73 -19.52
C GLU A 26 7.29 1.58 -18.24
N VAL A 27 6.35 1.53 -17.31
CA VAL A 27 6.38 2.34 -16.09
C VAL A 27 7.19 1.64 -15.00
N HIS A 28 8.15 2.38 -14.44
CA HIS A 28 8.79 1.97 -13.20
C HIS A 28 7.93 2.39 -11.99
N LEU A 29 7.54 1.42 -11.17
CA LEU A 29 6.66 1.61 -10.02
C LEU A 29 7.32 1.05 -8.75
N GLY A 30 7.05 1.69 -7.60
CA GLY A 30 7.38 1.18 -6.27
C GLY A 30 6.22 1.40 -5.30
N ILE A 31 6.20 0.67 -4.19
CA ILE A 31 5.13 0.76 -3.17
C ILE A 31 5.75 1.12 -1.82
N ARG A 32 5.17 2.12 -1.16
CA ARG A 32 5.59 2.58 0.18
C ARG A 32 4.37 2.81 1.06
N THR A 33 4.44 2.37 2.30
CA THR A 33 3.44 2.65 3.34
C THR A 33 3.89 3.84 4.20
N LEU A 34 2.91 4.47 4.83
CA LEU A 34 3.09 5.54 5.81
C LEU A 34 2.10 5.32 6.97
N GLY A 35 2.57 5.44 8.21
CA GLY A 35 1.70 5.44 9.40
C GLY A 35 1.21 4.06 9.83
N ALA A 36 2.04 3.02 9.69
CA ALA A 36 1.66 1.66 10.06
C ALA A 36 2.08 1.27 11.49
N ASP A 37 3.20 1.79 12.01
CA ASP A 37 3.81 1.31 13.25
C ASP A 37 3.75 2.34 14.41
N TYR A 38 3.53 3.63 14.13
CA TYR A 38 3.52 4.70 15.14
C TYR A 38 2.08 5.11 15.53
N PRO A 39 1.60 4.77 16.74
CA PRO A 39 0.22 5.02 17.17
C PRO A 39 0.00 6.39 17.82
N GLY A 40 1.05 7.21 17.95
CA GLY A 40 0.98 8.51 18.64
C GLY A 40 0.66 9.69 17.71
N ASP A 41 0.49 10.87 18.29
CA ASP A 41 0.10 12.09 17.57
C ASP A 41 1.29 13.02 17.20
N ASP A 42 2.54 12.65 17.53
CA ASP A 42 3.70 13.46 17.13
C ASP A 42 3.92 13.34 15.61
N ARG A 43 3.57 14.40 14.89
CA ARG A 43 3.72 14.45 13.44
C ARG A 43 5.15 14.23 12.96
N LYS A 44 6.18 14.72 13.67
CA LYS A 44 7.58 14.55 13.25
C LYS A 44 8.03 13.09 13.39
N VAL A 45 7.51 12.38 14.38
CA VAL A 45 7.77 10.94 14.56
C VAL A 45 6.95 10.14 13.54
N GLY A 46 5.65 10.40 13.42
CA GLY A 46 4.77 9.72 12.46
C GLY A 46 5.20 9.91 11.00
N CYS A 47 5.76 11.05 10.62
CA CYS A 47 6.30 11.23 9.26
C CYS A 47 7.50 10.31 8.94
N LYS A 48 8.15 9.71 9.95
CA LYS A 48 9.24 8.75 9.77
C LYS A 48 8.76 7.30 9.70
N ASP A 49 7.51 7.06 10.08
CA ASP A 49 6.89 5.73 10.05
C ASP A 49 6.53 5.37 8.61
N THR A 50 7.55 5.01 7.85
CA THR A 50 7.41 4.64 6.45
C THR A 50 8.24 3.42 6.13
N LYS A 51 7.67 2.51 5.34
CA LYS A 51 8.34 1.30 4.87
C LYS A 51 8.22 1.19 3.36
N GLN A 52 9.33 0.93 2.69
CA GLN A 52 9.31 0.53 1.29
C GLN A 52 8.86 -0.92 1.23
N LEU A 53 7.65 -1.14 0.72
CA LEU A 53 7.01 -2.44 0.63
C LEU A 53 7.40 -3.18 -0.66
N TYR A 54 7.60 -2.43 -1.74
CA TYR A 54 8.04 -2.94 -3.04
C TYR A 54 9.05 -1.95 -3.66
N PRO A 55 10.21 -2.40 -4.17
CA PRO A 55 11.23 -1.51 -4.73
C PRO A 55 10.72 -0.78 -5.98
N VAL A 56 11.35 0.35 -6.33
CA VAL A 56 11.05 1.04 -7.59
C VAL A 56 11.76 0.32 -8.74
N GLY A 57 11.00 -0.12 -9.74
CA GLY A 57 11.55 -0.78 -10.93
C GLY A 57 10.45 -1.25 -11.88
N PRO A 58 10.78 -2.08 -12.89
CA PRO A 58 9.79 -2.76 -13.72
C PRO A 58 8.80 -3.54 -12.84
N LEU A 59 7.51 -3.46 -13.17
CA LEU A 59 6.47 -4.02 -12.32
C LEU A 59 6.28 -5.52 -12.52
N ASP A 60 6.67 -6.31 -11.51
CA ASP A 60 6.12 -7.66 -11.30
C ASP A 60 4.77 -7.53 -10.57
N ARG A 61 3.67 -7.72 -11.31
CA ARG A 61 2.31 -7.58 -10.78
C ARG A 61 1.99 -8.61 -9.71
N THR A 62 2.54 -9.82 -9.81
CA THR A 62 2.30 -10.88 -8.83
C THR A 62 2.99 -10.55 -7.51
N GLU A 63 4.26 -10.16 -7.57
CA GLU A 63 5.02 -9.78 -6.38
C GLU A 63 4.41 -8.53 -5.71
N ALA A 64 4.08 -7.50 -6.49
CA ALA A 64 3.46 -6.28 -5.99
C ALA A 64 2.10 -6.54 -5.30
N LYS A 65 1.21 -7.33 -5.93
CA LYS A 65 -0.08 -7.70 -5.33
C LYS A 65 0.09 -8.56 -4.08
N THR A 66 1.08 -9.46 -4.07
CA THR A 66 1.41 -10.26 -2.87
C THR A 66 1.84 -9.36 -1.72
N ALA A 67 2.68 -8.36 -1.98
CA ALA A 67 3.13 -7.42 -0.96
C ALA A 67 1.97 -6.57 -0.40
N VAL A 68 1.04 -6.11 -1.25
CA VAL A 68 -0.18 -5.41 -0.82
C VAL A 68 -1.08 -6.31 0.04
N ALA A 69 -1.18 -7.59 -0.29
CA ALA A 69 -2.02 -8.53 0.44
C ALA A 69 -1.59 -8.71 1.90
N THR A 70 -0.28 -8.55 2.22
CA THR A 70 0.24 -8.70 3.59
C THR A 70 -0.13 -7.55 4.53
N LEU A 71 -0.66 -6.43 4.02
CA LEU A 71 -0.99 -5.27 4.86
C LEU A 71 -2.16 -5.59 5.80
N ALA A 72 -2.01 -5.30 7.09
CA ALA A 72 -3.07 -5.47 8.08
C ALA A 72 -3.38 -4.12 8.74
N PRO A 73 -4.63 -3.88 9.18
CA PRO A 73 -4.91 -2.76 10.07
C PRO A 73 -4.11 -2.92 11.36
N THR A 74 -3.57 -1.81 11.86
CA THR A 74 -2.86 -1.70 13.15
C THR A 74 -3.71 -1.02 14.21
#